data_AF-A0A0W0F2B2-F1
#
_entry.id   AF-A0A0W0F2B2-F1
#
_cell.length_a   1.000
_cell.length_b   1.000
_cell.length_c   1.000
_cell.angle_alpha   90.00
_cell.angle_beta   90.00
_cell.angle_gamma   90.00
#
_symmetry.space_group_name_H-M   'P 1'
#
loop_
_entity.id
_entity.type
_entity.pdbx_description
1 polymer ?
#
loop_
_entity_poly.entity_id
_entity_poly.type
_entity_poly.pdbx_seq_one_letter_code
_entity_poly.pdbx_strand_id
1 'polypeptide(L)'
;MINTVPSGVTLTDVIQPIENKVGKARLFISSDSNNLIFKTSLKSRYKLLNPTTNPSRTVTIFWTDRNAPSTCPSTGCTSASVSARRITGPDVNTIGASGFDLYGITAWKYEFEAHINAASSIDKFWFEIDEHDGSPKTMVNNGGSGYEIENDQVLFDPVRSAFHVFPKCTGNWDPTSIIQVRDGSSGSWSIAVNTFDPISLGPTSLPQVAIVPAALDTTILPRASYTFFSANVGLGTRSFDV
;
A
#
# COMPACT_ATOMS: atom_id res chain seq x y z
N MET A 1 -7.44 -15.54 34.75
CA MET A 1 -7.30 -16.53 33.66
C MET A 1 -8.56 -17.36 33.62
N ILE A 2 -9.44 -17.12 32.64
CA ILE A 2 -10.57 -18.01 32.35
C ILE A 2 -10.06 -18.98 31.27
N ASN A 3 -9.69 -20.18 31.71
CA ASN A 3 -9.27 -21.29 30.84
C ASN A 3 -10.29 -22.43 30.94
N THR A 4 -11.58 -22.10 31.04
CA THR A 4 -12.65 -23.09 31.08
C THR A 4 -13.52 -22.88 29.86
N VAL A 5 -13.28 -23.71 28.86
CA VAL A 5 -14.18 -23.85 27.73
C VAL A 5 -15.35 -24.72 28.20
N PRO A 6 -16.61 -24.33 27.98
CA PRO A 6 -17.76 -25.15 28.35
C PRO A 6 -17.68 -26.57 27.77
N SER A 7 -18.13 -27.56 28.55
CA SER A 7 -18.19 -28.96 28.10
C SER A 7 -19.06 -29.07 26.84
N GLY A 8 -18.50 -29.66 25.77
CA GLY A 8 -19.20 -29.84 24.49
C GLY A 8 -18.77 -28.87 23.39
N VAL A 9 -17.88 -27.91 23.67
CA VAL A 9 -17.23 -27.09 22.64
C VAL A 9 -15.98 -27.81 22.14
N THR A 10 -16.01 -28.26 20.90
CA THR A 10 -14.79 -28.69 20.18
C THR A 10 -14.08 -27.43 19.69
N LEU A 11 -12.92 -27.12 20.25
CA LEU A 11 -12.06 -26.07 19.72
C LEU A 11 -11.57 -26.51 18.34
N THR A 12 -11.64 -25.61 17.36
CA THR A 12 -10.99 -25.80 16.07
C THR A 12 -9.48 -25.67 16.22
N ASP A 13 -8.75 -26.04 15.17
CA ASP A 13 -7.32 -25.81 15.10
C ASP A 13 -6.97 -24.35 15.38
N VAL A 14 -5.81 -24.15 15.99
CA VAL A 14 -5.25 -22.83 16.24
C VAL A 14 -5.04 -22.13 14.91
N ILE A 15 -5.68 -20.97 14.74
CA ILE A 15 -5.49 -20.14 13.55
C ILE A 15 -4.04 -19.70 13.50
N GLN A 16 -3.28 -20.29 12.56
CA GLN A 16 -1.92 -19.86 12.30
C GLN A 16 -1.98 -18.49 11.63
N PRO A 17 -1.28 -17.48 12.16
CA PRO A 17 -1.33 -16.18 11.51
C PRO A 17 -0.61 -16.27 10.16
N ILE A 18 -0.87 -15.32 9.27
CA ILE A 18 -0.26 -15.28 7.93
C ILE A 18 1.24 -14.96 8.06
N GLU A 19 2.10 -15.76 7.43
CA GLU A 19 3.57 -15.59 7.53
C GLU A 19 4.06 -14.31 6.87
N ASN A 20 3.59 -14.07 5.65
CA ASN A 20 3.99 -12.95 4.81
C ASN A 20 2.76 -12.24 4.31
N LYS A 21 2.69 -10.92 4.54
CA LYS A 21 1.56 -10.09 4.12
C LYS A 21 2.06 -8.82 3.46
N VAL A 22 1.64 -8.61 2.22
CA VAL A 22 1.85 -7.36 1.51
C VAL A 22 0.95 -6.28 2.09
N GLY A 23 1.46 -5.05 2.17
CA GLY A 23 0.73 -3.91 2.66
C GLY A 23 0.93 -2.68 1.79
N LYS A 24 -0.18 -1.97 1.53
CA LYS A 24 -0.21 -0.64 0.90
C LYS A 24 0.62 -0.53 -0.39
N ALA A 25 0.35 -1.42 -1.36
CA ALA A 25 0.86 -1.26 -2.72
C ALA A 25 0.23 -0.01 -3.36
N ARG A 26 1.06 0.89 -3.89
CA ARG A 26 0.65 2.17 -4.48
C ARG A 26 1.54 2.49 -5.65
N LEU A 27 0.95 2.97 -6.73
CA LEU A 27 1.63 3.39 -7.94
C LEU A 27 1.20 4.83 -8.25
N PHE A 28 2.15 5.73 -8.48
CA PHE A 28 1.87 7.14 -8.80
C PHE A 28 3.05 7.78 -9.53
N ILE A 29 2.79 8.81 -10.35
CA ILE A 29 3.80 9.54 -11.12
C ILE A 29 4.69 10.37 -10.20
N SER A 30 6.01 10.29 -10.40
CA SER A 30 6.98 11.05 -9.61
C SER A 30 6.82 12.57 -9.78
N SER A 31 7.19 13.31 -8.73
CA SER A 31 7.26 14.79 -8.75
C SER A 31 8.47 15.33 -9.49
N ASP A 32 9.51 14.53 -9.68
CA ASP A 32 10.81 14.96 -10.21
C ASP A 32 11.20 14.32 -11.55
N SER A 33 10.50 13.27 -11.98
CA SER A 33 10.87 12.47 -13.14
C SER A 33 9.63 11.98 -13.91
N ASN A 34 9.86 11.42 -15.10
CA ASN A 34 8.83 10.79 -15.94
C ASN A 34 8.62 9.30 -15.58
N ASN A 35 9.02 8.90 -14.38
CA ASN A 35 8.84 7.54 -13.89
C ASN A 35 7.60 7.46 -12.98
N LEU A 36 7.00 6.28 -12.94
CA LEU A 36 6.10 5.89 -11.88
C LEU A 36 6.92 5.50 -10.65
N ILE A 37 6.40 5.81 -9.47
CA ILE A 37 6.91 5.39 -8.18
C ILE A 37 5.98 4.30 -7.66
N PHE A 38 6.52 3.10 -7.49
CA PHE A 38 5.84 2.00 -6.85
C PHE A 38 6.30 1.88 -5.40
N LYS A 39 5.37 2.07 -4.45
CA LYS A 39 5.61 1.87 -3.02
C LYS A 39 4.80 0.71 -2.51
N THR A 40 5.42 -0.16 -1.73
CA THR A 40 4.73 -1.24 -1.03
C THR A 40 5.49 -1.62 0.23
N SER A 41 4.92 -2.51 1.03
CA SER A 41 5.57 -3.08 2.20
C SER A 41 5.34 -4.57 2.30
N LEU A 42 6.33 -5.29 2.82
CA LEU A 42 6.19 -6.68 3.21
C LEU A 42 6.27 -6.77 4.73
N LYS A 43 5.18 -7.21 5.35
CA LYS A 43 5.17 -7.63 6.75
C LYS A 43 5.49 -9.12 6.78
N SER A 44 6.59 -9.49 7.40
CA SER A 44 7.08 -10.86 7.42
C SER A 44 7.35 -11.33 8.85
N ARG A 45 6.94 -12.57 9.11
CA ARG A 45 7.27 -13.33 10.33
C ARG A 45 8.19 -14.50 10.00
N TYR A 46 8.92 -14.36 8.89
CA TYR A 46 9.71 -15.44 8.32
C TYR A 46 10.66 -16.05 9.37
N LYS A 47 10.55 -17.39 9.48
CA LYS A 47 11.03 -18.31 10.54
C LYS A 47 10.35 -18.16 11.91
N LEU A 48 9.10 -18.65 12.00
CA LEU A 48 8.36 -18.95 13.25
C LEU A 48 9.09 -19.90 14.23
N LEU A 49 10.18 -20.55 13.80
CA LEU A 49 10.94 -21.52 14.60
C LEU A 49 12.38 -21.07 14.93
N ASN A 50 12.84 -19.93 14.40
CA ASN A 50 14.13 -19.37 14.80
C ASN A 50 14.04 -17.84 14.83
N PRO A 51 13.66 -17.26 15.98
CA PRO A 51 13.35 -15.83 16.12
C PRO A 51 14.60 -14.93 16.15
N THR A 52 15.76 -15.45 15.77
CA THR A 52 17.01 -14.68 15.77
C THR A 52 16.92 -13.59 14.71
N THR A 53 16.96 -12.35 15.20
CA THR A 53 17.16 -11.16 14.37
C THR A 53 18.38 -11.39 13.48
N ASN A 54 18.16 -11.38 12.16
CA ASN A 54 19.24 -11.48 11.20
C ASN A 54 19.52 -10.09 10.61
N PRO A 55 20.57 -9.37 11.07
CA PRO A 55 20.91 -8.06 10.55
C PRO A 55 21.45 -8.12 9.11
N SER A 56 21.89 -9.29 8.63
CA SER A 56 22.39 -9.49 7.28
C SER A 56 21.30 -9.81 6.27
N ARG A 57 20.07 -10.09 6.72
CA ARG A 57 18.95 -10.43 5.83
C ARG A 57 18.69 -9.32 4.82
N THR A 58 18.62 -9.68 3.55
CA THR A 58 18.16 -8.79 2.50
C THR A 58 16.79 -9.24 1.99
N VAL A 59 15.92 -8.25 1.74
CA VAL A 59 14.63 -8.48 1.09
C VAL A 59 14.59 -7.61 -0.14
N THR A 60 14.34 -8.23 -1.28
CA THR A 60 14.34 -7.59 -2.59
C THR A 60 12.98 -7.77 -3.21
N ILE A 61 12.42 -6.67 -3.74
CA ILE A 61 11.21 -6.72 -4.56
C ILE A 61 11.59 -6.91 -6.02
N PHE A 62 10.79 -7.70 -6.73
CA PHE A 62 10.89 -7.97 -8.15
C PHE A 62 9.58 -7.65 -8.84
N TRP A 63 9.60 -7.26 -10.11
CA TRP A 63 8.38 -7.02 -10.89
C TRP A 63 8.54 -7.34 -12.37
N THR A 64 7.42 -7.43 -13.07
CA THR A 64 7.40 -7.59 -14.54
C THR A 64 6.81 -6.36 -15.22
N ASP A 65 7.22 -6.16 -16.46
CA ASP A 65 6.67 -5.15 -17.35
C ASP A 65 5.22 -5.46 -17.71
N ARG A 66 4.36 -4.44 -17.86
CA ARG A 66 2.96 -4.68 -18.27
C ARG A 66 2.83 -5.15 -19.72
N ASN A 67 3.69 -4.64 -20.60
CA ASN A 67 3.67 -5.01 -22.01
C ASN A 67 4.41 -6.34 -22.26
N ALA A 68 5.20 -6.80 -21.29
CA ALA A 68 5.95 -8.05 -21.34
C ALA A 68 5.93 -8.76 -19.96
N PRO A 69 4.79 -9.33 -19.54
CA PRO A 69 4.49 -9.79 -18.17
C PRO A 69 5.31 -11.00 -17.69
N SER A 70 6.16 -11.56 -18.54
CA SER A 70 7.08 -12.66 -18.21
C SER A 70 8.55 -12.25 -18.19
N THR A 71 8.86 -10.98 -18.46
CA THR A 71 10.26 -10.51 -18.58
C THR A 71 10.54 -9.31 -17.70
N CYS A 72 11.75 -9.28 -17.16
CA CYS A 72 12.33 -8.11 -16.53
C CYS A 72 12.42 -6.96 -17.56
N PRO A 73 11.98 -5.73 -17.25
CA PRO A 73 12.21 -4.59 -18.14
C PRO A 73 13.71 -4.35 -18.35
N SER A 74 14.07 -3.76 -19.48
CA SER A 74 15.47 -3.42 -19.81
C SER A 74 16.08 -2.40 -18.84
N THR A 75 15.25 -1.63 -18.13
CA THR A 75 15.67 -0.69 -17.07
C THR A 75 15.93 -1.36 -15.72
N GLY A 76 15.75 -2.67 -15.62
CA GLY A 76 15.78 -3.43 -14.38
C GLY A 76 14.38 -3.69 -13.80
N CYS A 77 14.26 -4.79 -13.04
CA CYS A 77 13.01 -5.27 -12.43
C CYS A 77 13.11 -5.44 -10.91
N THR A 78 14.15 -4.91 -10.27
CA THR A 78 14.44 -5.24 -8.88
C THR A 78 14.80 -4.02 -8.04
N SER A 79 14.39 -4.00 -6.78
CA SER A 79 14.80 -2.99 -5.81
C SER A 79 14.97 -3.62 -4.42
N ALA A 80 16.00 -3.22 -3.68
CA ALA A 80 16.15 -3.64 -2.29
C ALA A 80 15.17 -2.89 -1.39
N SER A 81 14.87 -3.43 -0.21
CA SER A 81 14.10 -2.69 0.80
C SER A 81 14.82 -1.40 1.19
N VAL A 82 14.10 -0.28 1.21
CA VAL A 82 14.63 1.03 1.65
C VAL A 82 14.66 1.14 3.17
N SER A 83 13.85 0.35 3.87
CA SER A 83 13.84 0.28 5.33
C SER A 83 13.43 -1.10 5.81
N ALA A 84 13.93 -1.48 6.99
CA ALA A 84 13.52 -2.66 7.72
C ALA A 84 13.36 -2.31 9.19
N ARG A 85 12.19 -2.58 9.78
CA ARG A 85 11.96 -2.37 11.21
C ARG A 85 11.11 -3.47 11.83
N ARG A 86 11.33 -3.73 13.11
CA ARG A 86 10.45 -4.60 13.89
C ARG A 86 9.05 -3.98 13.98
N ILE A 87 8.01 -4.79 13.83
CA ILE A 87 6.62 -4.39 14.05
C ILE A 87 6.37 -4.35 15.56
N THR A 88 5.86 -3.21 16.01
CA THR A 88 5.46 -2.98 17.41
C THR A 88 3.98 -2.60 17.50
N GLY A 89 3.41 -2.48 18.70
CA GLY A 89 2.01 -2.11 18.85
C GLY A 89 1.59 -0.81 18.15
N PRO A 90 2.40 0.26 18.16
CA PRO A 90 2.14 1.46 17.37
C PRO A 90 2.02 1.21 15.85
N ASP A 91 2.77 0.27 15.27
CA ASP A 91 2.71 -0.03 13.82
C ASP A 91 1.38 -0.68 13.38
N VAL A 92 0.59 -1.16 14.35
CA VAL A 92 -0.74 -1.77 14.13
C VAL A 92 -1.85 -1.01 14.84
N ASN A 93 -1.63 0.28 15.16
CA ASN A 93 -2.60 1.17 15.81
C ASN A 93 -3.13 0.63 17.15
N THR A 94 -2.29 -0.07 17.91
CA THR A 94 -2.64 -0.57 19.26
C THR A 94 -1.89 0.22 20.33
N ILE A 95 -2.60 0.56 21.40
CA ILE A 95 -2.00 1.11 22.61
C ILE A 95 -1.39 -0.08 23.38
N GLY A 96 -0.06 -0.22 23.32
CA GLY A 96 0.66 -1.29 24.03
C GLY A 96 1.39 -2.25 23.08
N ALA A 97 1.34 -3.54 23.40
CA ALA A 97 1.99 -4.60 22.64
C ALA A 97 1.16 -4.94 21.38
N SER A 98 1.82 -5.18 20.23
CA SER A 98 1.09 -5.66 19.05
C SER A 98 0.53 -7.06 19.30
N GLY A 99 -0.43 -7.51 18.48
CA GLY A 99 -0.86 -8.90 18.50
C GLY A 99 0.33 -9.86 18.40
N PHE A 100 1.36 -9.53 17.61
CA PHE A 100 2.58 -10.34 17.52
C PHE A 100 3.35 -10.39 18.85
N ASP A 101 3.53 -9.24 19.50
CA ASP A 101 4.23 -9.16 20.79
C ASP A 101 3.49 -9.93 21.90
N LEU A 102 2.15 -9.90 21.92
CA LEU A 102 1.32 -10.63 22.88
C LEU A 102 1.44 -12.16 22.72
N TYR A 103 1.72 -12.64 21.52
CA TYR A 103 1.98 -14.05 21.24
C TYR A 103 3.48 -14.41 21.26
N GLY A 104 4.36 -13.48 21.64
CA GLY A 104 5.81 -13.69 21.66
C GLY A 104 6.43 -13.88 20.28
N ILE A 105 5.79 -13.36 19.23
CA ILE A 105 6.22 -13.49 17.83
C ILE A 105 6.95 -12.23 17.39
N THR A 106 8.18 -12.37 16.89
CA THR A 106 8.90 -11.26 16.25
C THR A 106 8.48 -11.14 14.79
N ALA A 107 8.05 -9.94 14.39
CA ALA A 107 7.67 -9.63 13.01
C ALA A 107 8.43 -8.41 12.50
N TRP A 108 8.75 -8.38 11.21
CA TRP A 108 9.45 -7.29 10.55
C TRP A 108 8.61 -6.68 9.45
N LYS A 109 8.74 -5.37 9.26
CA LYS A 109 8.18 -4.63 8.14
C LYS A 109 9.33 -4.12 7.28
N TYR A 110 9.31 -4.53 6.01
CA TYR A 110 10.20 -4.04 4.97
C TYR A 110 9.42 -3.08 4.08
N GLU A 111 9.98 -1.91 3.80
CA GLU A 111 9.39 -0.92 2.90
C GLU A 111 10.18 -0.87 1.60
N PHE A 112 9.49 -0.68 0.49
CA PHE A 112 10.06 -0.68 -0.84
C PHE A 112 9.64 0.57 -1.60
N GLU A 113 10.58 1.06 -2.41
CA GLU A 113 10.37 2.10 -3.40
C GLU A 113 11.07 1.65 -4.69
N ALA A 114 10.31 1.59 -5.77
CA ALA A 114 10.81 1.23 -7.10
C ALA A 114 10.42 2.31 -8.10
N HIS A 115 11.37 2.67 -8.97
CA HIS A 115 11.12 3.56 -10.09
C HIS A 115 10.78 2.73 -11.32
N ILE A 116 9.55 2.83 -11.78
CA ILE A 116 8.98 2.07 -12.89
C ILE A 116 8.88 3.00 -14.10
N ASN A 117 9.25 2.50 -15.28
CA ASN A 117 9.06 3.25 -16.52
C ASN A 117 7.56 3.49 -16.75
N ALA A 118 7.13 4.75 -16.87
CA ALA A 118 5.71 5.06 -17.02
C ALA A 118 5.11 4.55 -18.34
N ALA A 119 5.90 4.48 -19.41
CA ALA A 119 5.41 3.99 -20.70
C ALA A 119 5.01 2.51 -20.62
N SER A 120 5.79 1.71 -19.89
CA SER A 120 5.61 0.27 -19.84
C SER A 120 4.91 -0.25 -18.58
N SER A 121 4.89 0.55 -17.50
CA SER A 121 4.18 0.26 -16.26
C SER A 121 4.59 -1.07 -15.61
N ILE A 122 3.77 -1.57 -14.68
CA ILE A 122 3.99 -2.79 -13.91
C ILE A 122 2.77 -3.71 -14.03
N ASP A 123 3.01 -5.00 -14.22
CA ASP A 123 1.96 -6.05 -14.24
C ASP A 123 1.75 -6.67 -12.87
N LYS A 124 2.84 -7.20 -12.31
CA LYS A 124 2.85 -7.91 -11.02
C LYS A 124 4.22 -7.79 -10.36
N PHE A 125 4.25 -8.09 -9.08
CA PHE A 125 5.46 -8.11 -8.27
C PHE A 125 5.52 -9.30 -7.32
N TRP A 126 6.71 -9.59 -6.81
CA TRP A 126 6.97 -10.58 -5.77
C TRP A 126 8.20 -10.17 -4.97
N PHE A 127 8.52 -10.93 -3.92
CA PHE A 127 9.71 -10.68 -3.09
C PHE A 127 10.59 -11.91 -3.03
N GLU A 128 11.89 -11.68 -2.85
CA GLU A 128 12.83 -12.71 -2.41
C GLU A 128 13.45 -12.28 -1.08
N ILE A 129 13.58 -13.24 -0.17
CA ILE A 129 14.24 -13.10 1.12
C ILE A 129 15.53 -13.93 1.06
N ASP A 130 16.67 -13.26 1.19
CA ASP A 130 17.97 -13.90 1.34
C ASP A 130 18.47 -13.68 2.78
N GLU A 131 18.65 -14.78 3.51
CA GLU A 131 19.15 -14.74 4.88
C GLU A 131 20.68 -14.60 4.93
N HIS A 132 21.38 -14.79 3.81
CA HIS A 132 22.85 -14.82 3.79
C HIS A 132 23.45 -15.81 4.80
N ASP A 133 22.72 -16.86 5.18
CA ASP A 133 23.13 -17.93 6.10
C ASP A 133 23.51 -19.22 5.34
N GLY A 134 23.56 -19.16 4.00
CA GLY A 134 23.80 -20.30 3.12
C GLY A 134 22.54 -21.11 2.77
N SER A 135 21.37 -20.78 3.34
CA SER A 135 20.11 -21.39 2.94
C SER A 135 19.59 -20.83 1.60
N PRO A 136 18.74 -21.58 0.87
CA PRO A 136 18.11 -21.08 -0.34
C PRO A 136 17.25 -19.84 -0.07
N LYS A 137 17.25 -18.90 -1.02
CA LYS A 137 16.37 -17.73 -0.99
C LYS A 137 14.91 -18.16 -0.96
N THR A 138 14.11 -17.48 -0.15
CA THR A 138 12.67 -17.73 -0.07
C THR A 138 11.92 -16.76 -0.95
N MET A 139 11.11 -17.30 -1.85
CA MET A 139 10.24 -16.51 -2.71
C MET A 139 8.88 -16.30 -2.06
N VAL A 140 8.43 -15.05 -2.02
CA VAL A 140 7.11 -14.64 -1.53
C VAL A 140 6.33 -14.09 -2.71
N ASN A 141 5.55 -14.96 -3.34
CA ASN A 141 4.90 -14.72 -4.64
C ASN A 141 3.44 -15.19 -4.69
N ASN A 142 2.70 -15.11 -3.58
CA ASN A 142 1.28 -15.48 -3.54
C ASN A 142 0.98 -16.89 -4.09
N GLY A 143 1.80 -17.88 -3.74
CA GLY A 143 1.61 -19.27 -4.21
C GLY A 143 2.02 -19.51 -5.67
N GLY A 144 2.83 -18.63 -6.26
CA GLY A 144 3.31 -18.75 -7.65
C GLY A 144 2.76 -17.69 -8.60
N SER A 145 1.62 -17.07 -8.26
CA SER A 145 0.95 -16.11 -9.16
C SER A 145 1.57 -14.71 -9.15
N GLY A 146 2.32 -14.36 -8.10
CA GLY A 146 2.72 -12.98 -7.83
C GLY A 146 1.56 -12.15 -7.28
N TYR A 147 1.83 -10.86 -7.09
CA TYR A 147 0.84 -9.87 -6.67
C TYR A 147 0.54 -8.96 -7.87
N GLU A 148 -0.66 -9.09 -8.41
CA GLU A 148 -1.10 -8.36 -9.61
C GLU A 148 -1.41 -6.88 -9.31
N ILE A 149 -1.17 -6.02 -10.30
CA ILE A 149 -1.56 -4.62 -10.31
C ILE A 149 -2.78 -4.50 -11.21
N GLU A 150 -3.95 -4.36 -10.60
CA GLU A 150 -5.23 -4.37 -11.30
C GLU A 150 -5.42 -3.13 -12.21
N ASN A 151 -4.82 -2.00 -11.85
CA ASN A 151 -5.03 -0.73 -12.53
C ASN A 151 -3.77 0.15 -12.53
N ASP A 152 -3.45 0.69 -13.70
CA ASP A 152 -2.46 1.75 -13.90
C ASP A 152 -3.00 2.93 -14.74
N GLN A 153 -4.30 2.90 -15.09
CA GLN A 153 -4.97 3.93 -15.89
C GLN A 153 -5.40 5.10 -15.02
N VAL A 154 -5.85 4.81 -13.79
CA VAL A 154 -6.29 5.80 -12.81
C VAL A 154 -5.51 5.56 -11.52
N LEU A 155 -4.70 6.54 -11.12
CA LEU A 155 -3.77 6.44 -10.01
C LEU A 155 -4.06 7.51 -8.97
N PHE A 156 -4.05 7.13 -7.70
CA PHE A 156 -4.08 8.08 -6.60
C PHE A 156 -2.66 8.57 -6.27
N ASP A 157 -2.50 9.89 -6.13
CA ASP A 157 -1.21 10.51 -5.79
C ASP A 157 -1.13 10.88 -4.30
N PRO A 158 -0.52 10.05 -3.45
CA PRO A 158 -0.41 10.33 -2.02
C PRO A 158 0.57 11.47 -1.69
N VAL A 159 1.45 11.87 -2.61
CA VAL A 159 2.50 12.87 -2.35
C VAL A 159 1.98 14.27 -2.61
N ARG A 160 1.25 14.46 -3.71
CA ARG A 160 0.64 15.75 -4.07
C ARG A 160 -0.71 15.97 -3.38
N SER A 161 -1.38 14.91 -2.95
CA SER A 161 -2.59 15.03 -2.14
C SER A 161 -2.28 15.58 -0.77
N ALA A 162 -3.02 16.60 -0.34
CA ALA A 162 -2.76 17.29 0.91
C ALA A 162 -3.85 17.00 1.93
N PHE A 163 -3.46 16.35 3.03
CA PHE A 163 -4.30 16.19 4.21
C PHE A 163 -3.81 17.16 5.29
N HIS A 164 -4.43 18.34 5.35
CA HIS A 164 -4.07 19.37 6.33
C HIS A 164 -4.70 19.03 7.69
N VAL A 165 -3.92 18.40 8.57
CA VAL A 165 -4.31 18.09 9.95
C VAL A 165 -3.54 19.04 10.89
N PHE A 166 -4.23 19.95 11.58
CA PHE A 166 -3.75 20.86 12.66
C PHE A 166 -3.25 22.28 12.26
N PRO A 167 -3.43 23.31 13.12
CA PRO A 167 -4.34 24.42 12.85
C PRO A 167 -3.64 25.74 12.47
N LYS A 168 -4.16 26.40 11.43
CA LYS A 168 -4.07 27.86 11.26
C LYS A 168 -5.39 28.39 10.71
N CYS A 169 -6.29 28.68 11.65
CA CYS A 169 -7.41 29.63 11.63
C CYS A 169 -7.90 30.15 10.25
N THR A 170 -9.21 30.01 10.02
CA THR A 170 -10.12 30.89 9.22
C THR A 170 -10.29 30.73 7.69
N GLY A 171 -9.71 29.74 7.02
CA GLY A 171 -10.08 29.40 5.61
C GLY A 171 -11.04 28.20 5.52
N ASN A 172 -11.79 28.03 4.43
CA ASN A 172 -12.44 26.74 4.13
C ASN A 172 -11.34 25.68 3.92
N TRP A 173 -11.43 24.54 4.62
CA TRP A 173 -10.41 23.48 4.61
C TRP A 173 -10.97 22.26 3.90
N ASP A 174 -10.80 22.18 2.59
CA ASP A 174 -11.15 20.96 1.87
C ASP A 174 -9.87 20.20 1.54
N PRO A 175 -9.59 19.04 2.18
CA PRO A 175 -8.48 18.20 1.76
C PRO A 175 -8.60 17.90 0.26
N THR A 176 -7.50 18.07 -0.45
CA THR A 176 -7.47 17.87 -1.90
C THR A 176 -6.84 16.53 -2.21
N SER A 177 -7.59 15.67 -2.89
CA SER A 177 -7.11 14.42 -3.47
C SER A 177 -6.68 14.69 -4.92
N ILE A 178 -5.47 14.26 -5.26
CA ILE A 178 -4.92 14.33 -6.61
C ILE A 178 -4.99 12.94 -7.25
N ILE A 179 -5.55 12.91 -8.44
CA ILE A 179 -5.78 11.72 -9.26
C ILE A 179 -5.04 11.90 -10.57
N GLN A 180 -4.43 10.84 -11.06
CA GLN A 180 -3.65 10.85 -12.30
C GLN A 180 -4.32 9.87 -13.27
N VAL A 181 -4.65 10.33 -14.47
CA VAL A 181 -5.31 9.52 -15.49
C VAL A 181 -4.45 9.43 -16.73
N ARG A 182 -4.19 8.20 -17.20
CA ARG A 182 -3.33 7.95 -18.35
C ARG A 182 -3.94 8.51 -19.64
N ASP A 183 -3.16 9.32 -20.35
CA ASP A 183 -3.45 9.89 -21.66
C ASP A 183 -3.48 8.77 -22.70
N GLY A 184 -4.53 8.72 -23.55
CA GLY A 184 -4.70 7.67 -24.58
C GLY A 184 -5.98 6.87 -24.41
N SER A 185 -6.59 6.95 -23.24
CA SER A 185 -8.02 6.76 -23.07
C SER A 185 -8.71 7.80 -24.00
N SER A 186 -9.60 7.40 -24.92
CA SER A 186 -10.28 8.34 -25.83
C SER A 186 -11.68 8.65 -25.29
N GLY A 187 -11.93 9.88 -24.84
CA GLY A 187 -13.23 10.27 -24.29
C GLY A 187 -13.17 11.55 -23.44
N SER A 188 -14.35 12.13 -23.19
CA SER A 188 -14.53 13.11 -22.12
C SER A 188 -14.51 12.38 -20.78
N TRP A 189 -13.47 12.59 -19.96
CA TRP A 189 -13.37 12.00 -18.62
C TRP A 189 -14.41 12.63 -17.69
N SER A 190 -15.21 11.80 -17.01
CA SER A 190 -15.78 12.18 -15.72
C SER A 190 -15.08 11.34 -14.66
N ILE A 191 -14.25 11.97 -13.84
CA ILE A 191 -13.57 11.32 -12.72
C ILE A 191 -14.30 11.75 -11.46
N ALA A 192 -14.51 10.82 -10.56
CA ALA A 192 -15.06 11.11 -9.25
C ALA A 192 -14.41 10.23 -8.20
N VAL A 193 -14.39 10.72 -6.97
CA VAL A 193 -13.83 10.04 -5.82
C VAL A 193 -14.98 9.56 -4.94
N ASN A 194 -15.00 8.27 -4.63
CA ASN A 194 -15.91 7.72 -3.64
C ASN A 194 -15.32 7.96 -2.25
N THR A 195 -15.92 8.86 -1.49
CA THR A 195 -15.48 9.23 -0.14
C THR A 195 -16.29 8.51 0.92
N PHE A 196 -15.64 8.16 2.03
CA PHE A 196 -16.28 7.60 3.22
C PHE A 196 -15.93 8.43 4.45
N ASP A 197 -16.95 9.00 5.07
CA ASP A 197 -16.88 9.78 6.31
C ASP A 197 -17.55 9.01 7.47
N PRO A 198 -16.77 8.41 8.38
CA PRO A 198 -17.29 7.73 9.56
C PRO A 198 -17.65 8.69 10.70
N ILE A 199 -17.40 9.99 10.57
CA ILE A 199 -17.62 11.02 11.60
C ILE A 199 -18.72 11.97 11.13
N SER A 200 -19.84 11.41 10.68
CA SER A 200 -21.09 12.17 10.74
C SER A 200 -21.39 12.44 12.22
N LEU A 201 -21.81 13.66 12.56
CA LEU A 201 -21.82 14.22 13.92
C LEU A 201 -22.80 13.48 14.88
N GLY A 202 -22.45 12.28 15.38
CA GLY A 202 -23.19 11.62 16.46
C GLY A 202 -22.91 10.11 16.61
N PRO A 203 -23.17 9.53 17.80
CA PRO A 203 -22.99 8.10 18.06
C PRO A 203 -24.00 7.19 17.34
N THR A 204 -25.01 7.75 16.70
CA THR A 204 -26.11 7.03 16.01
C THR A 204 -26.17 7.30 14.51
N SER A 205 -25.28 8.12 13.97
CA SER A 205 -25.31 8.45 12.55
C SER A 205 -24.57 7.39 11.73
N LEU A 206 -25.17 7.02 10.60
CA LEU A 206 -24.54 6.11 9.65
C LEU A 206 -23.33 6.81 9.01
N PRO A 207 -22.30 6.05 8.62
CA PRO A 207 -21.23 6.60 7.81
C PRO A 207 -21.79 7.21 6.53
N GLN A 208 -21.26 8.37 6.14
CA GLN A 208 -21.68 9.03 4.91
C GLN A 208 -20.75 8.61 3.76
N VAL A 209 -21.36 8.17 2.66
CA VAL A 209 -20.65 7.94 1.40
C VAL A 209 -21.04 9.05 0.42
N ALA A 210 -20.06 9.64 -0.25
CA ALA A 210 -20.33 10.66 -1.26
C ALA A 210 -19.43 10.50 -2.48
N ILE A 211 -19.99 10.76 -3.66
CA ILE A 211 -19.27 10.81 -4.93
C ILE A 211 -18.87 12.26 -5.17
N VAL A 212 -17.56 12.53 -5.13
CA VAL A 212 -17.01 13.87 -5.31
C VAL A 212 -16.40 13.99 -6.71
N PRO A 213 -16.95 14.80 -7.61
CA PRO A 213 -16.35 15.01 -8.93
C PRO A 213 -14.92 15.56 -8.81
N ALA A 214 -14.01 15.01 -9.60
CA ALA A 214 -12.66 15.52 -9.75
C ALA A 214 -12.59 16.37 -11.03
N ALA A 215 -12.11 17.60 -10.90
CA ALA A 215 -11.93 18.53 -12.01
C ALA A 215 -10.48 18.46 -12.52
N LEU A 216 -10.28 18.83 -13.79
CA LEU A 216 -8.95 18.95 -14.37
C LEU A 216 -8.11 19.95 -13.54
N ASP A 217 -6.95 19.51 -13.07
CA ASP A 217 -6.03 20.36 -12.31
C ASP A 217 -5.01 20.99 -13.26
N THR A 218 -5.28 22.23 -13.68
CA THR A 218 -4.38 22.98 -14.56
C THR A 218 -3.12 23.50 -13.87
N THR A 219 -3.01 23.35 -12.54
CA THR A 219 -1.80 23.76 -11.79
C THR A 219 -0.70 22.72 -11.88
N ILE A 220 -1.03 21.47 -12.25
CA ILE A 220 -0.10 20.37 -12.44
C ILE A 220 -0.03 20.05 -13.93
N LEU A 221 1.14 20.31 -14.55
CA LEU A 221 1.34 19.98 -15.95
C LEU A 221 1.26 18.47 -16.19
N PRO A 222 0.59 18.01 -17.26
CA PRO A 222 0.60 16.61 -17.65
C PRO A 222 2.03 16.06 -17.77
N ARG A 223 2.21 14.80 -17.38
CA ARG A 223 3.53 14.18 -17.31
C ARG A 223 3.47 12.68 -17.54
N ALA A 224 4.44 12.14 -18.27
CA ALA A 224 4.59 10.70 -18.49
C ALA A 224 3.32 10.04 -19.08
N SER A 225 2.59 10.80 -19.90
CA SER A 225 1.29 10.43 -20.45
C SER A 225 0.21 10.30 -19.38
N TYR A 226 0.22 11.15 -18.35
CA TYR A 226 -0.85 11.27 -17.38
C TYR A 226 -1.28 12.73 -17.24
N THR A 227 -2.59 12.93 -17.20
CA THR A 227 -3.27 14.19 -16.86
C THR A 227 -3.73 14.14 -15.41
N PHE A 228 -3.67 15.28 -14.71
CA PHE A 228 -3.96 15.38 -13.29
C PHE A 228 -5.33 16.00 -13.03
N PHE A 229 -6.04 15.44 -12.05
CA PHE A 229 -7.34 15.90 -11.60
C PHE A 229 -7.34 16.09 -10.09
N SER A 230 -8.09 17.06 -9.60
CA SER A 230 -8.22 17.37 -8.19
C SER A 230 -9.67 17.28 -7.72
N ALA A 231 -9.85 16.68 -6.55
CA ALA A 231 -11.14 16.58 -5.87
C ALA A 231 -11.01 17.10 -4.45
N ASN A 232 -11.89 18.02 -4.06
CA ASN A 232 -12.01 18.52 -2.69
C ASN A 232 -12.86 17.56 -1.88
N VAL A 233 -12.19 16.66 -1.15
CA VAL A 233 -12.84 15.70 -0.25
C VAL A 233 -13.04 16.36 1.11
N GLY A 234 -14.19 16.15 1.76
CA GLY A 234 -14.46 16.80 3.06
C GLY A 234 -13.55 16.31 4.20
N LEU A 235 -13.34 17.12 5.23
CA LEU A 235 -12.46 16.86 6.39
C LEU A 235 -12.75 15.55 7.16
N GLY A 236 -13.99 15.08 7.14
CA GLY A 236 -14.40 13.84 7.79
C GLY A 236 -14.00 12.58 7.03
N THR A 237 -13.61 12.70 5.75
CA THR A 237 -13.21 11.56 4.93
C THR A 237 -12.01 10.85 5.54
N ARG A 238 -12.15 9.55 5.81
CA ARG A 238 -11.08 8.70 6.38
C ARG A 238 -10.55 7.66 5.38
N SER A 239 -11.31 7.40 4.33
CA SER A 239 -10.91 6.56 3.20
C SER A 239 -11.63 7.01 1.95
N PHE A 240 -11.02 6.76 0.80
CA PHE A 240 -11.66 6.94 -0.49
C PHE A 240 -11.11 5.95 -1.49
N ASP A 241 -11.87 5.76 -2.56
CA ASP A 241 -11.52 4.96 -3.74
C ASP A 241 -11.74 5.81 -4.99
N VAL A 242 -10.97 5.55 -6.05
CA VAL A 242 -10.94 6.36 -7.29
C VAL A 242 -11.31 5.52 -8.50
#